data_AF-A0A0F9DYW7-F1
#
_entry.id   AF-A0A0F9DYW7-F1
#
_cell.length_a   1.000
_cell.length_b   1.000
_cell.length_c   1.000
_cell.angle_alpha   90.00
_cell.angle_beta   90.00
_cell.angle_gamma   90.00
#
_symmetry.space_group_name_H-M   'P 1'
#
loop_
_entity.id
_entity.type
_entity.pdbx_description
1 polymer ?
#
loop_
_entity_poly.entity_id
_entity_poly.type
_entity_poly.pdbx_seq_one_letter_code
_entity_poly.pdbx_strand_id
1 'polypeptide(L)'
;MAFELCYTSVPKGLRPGTTGFCTVALTEGTPAPVAKRLEKLGGYRPMFPPDSPDADKNPIALSHWRINVDGQFYSVLSRICFAGEDHAGRSNKFAHHLALDPTEQVPAGPAWVMMQPGVMRTEWIGPPKVLRDARSIPDGSNPLRICQAWRQATGDAGWAGALANVETFHVPLSVLR
;
A
#
# COMPACT_ATOMS: atom_id res chain seq x y z
N MET A 1 11.93 -3.50 -12.23
CA MET A 1 11.88 -4.30 -10.99
C MET A 1 10.90 -3.70 -9.98
N ALA A 2 10.14 -4.58 -9.32
CA ALA A 2 9.18 -4.23 -8.27
C ALA A 2 9.72 -4.67 -6.89
N PHE A 3 9.86 -3.73 -5.95
CA PHE A 3 10.26 -4.03 -4.57
C PHE A 3 9.04 -4.14 -3.66
N GLU A 4 8.91 -5.27 -2.97
CA GLU A 4 7.83 -5.55 -2.03
C GLU A 4 8.29 -5.33 -0.58
N LEU A 5 7.44 -4.68 0.21
CA LEU A 5 7.61 -4.54 1.66
C LEU A 5 6.29 -4.83 2.38
N CYS A 6 6.35 -5.73 3.37
CA CYS A 6 5.25 -5.99 4.31
C CYS A 6 5.62 -5.47 5.71
N TYR A 7 4.71 -4.76 6.36
CA TYR A 7 4.94 -4.08 7.63
C TYR A 7 3.74 -4.22 8.57
N THR A 8 3.97 -4.74 9.77
CA THR A 8 2.92 -4.94 10.79
C THR A 8 3.55 -5.09 12.17
N SER A 9 2.74 -5.10 13.23
CA SER A 9 3.24 -5.30 14.60
C SER A 9 3.47 -6.78 14.87
N VAL A 10 4.71 -7.16 15.17
CA VAL A 10 5.09 -8.54 15.51
C VAL A 10 6.09 -8.59 16.68
N PRO A 11 6.20 -9.73 17.39
CA PRO A 11 7.20 -9.91 18.44
C PRO A 11 8.65 -9.85 17.94
N LYS A 12 8.89 -10.26 16.69
CA LYS A 12 10.21 -10.25 16.06
C LYS A 12 10.06 -9.92 14.57
N GLY A 13 10.73 -8.86 14.13
CA GLY A 13 10.77 -8.43 12.72
C GLY A 13 11.89 -9.08 11.90
N LEU A 14 11.96 -8.68 10.63
CA LEU A 14 12.95 -9.18 9.66
C LEU A 14 14.37 -8.76 10.03
N ARG A 15 14.55 -7.53 10.52
CA ARG A 15 15.86 -7.04 10.97
C ARG A 15 16.12 -7.51 12.41
N PRO A 16 17.33 -7.97 12.74
CA PRO A 16 17.67 -8.35 14.11
C PRO A 16 17.37 -7.23 15.12
N GLY A 17 16.72 -7.58 16.22
CA GLY A 17 16.39 -6.64 17.30
C GLY A 17 15.14 -5.78 17.07
N THR A 18 14.47 -5.88 15.92
CA THR A 18 13.22 -5.12 15.70
C THR A 18 12.01 -5.85 16.23
N THR A 19 11.13 -5.14 16.94
CA THR A 19 9.87 -5.62 17.52
C THR A 19 8.78 -4.56 17.35
N GLY A 20 7.51 -4.92 17.58
CA GLY A 20 6.39 -4.03 17.31
C GLY A 20 6.23 -3.78 15.82
N PHE A 21 5.82 -2.57 15.44
CA PHE A 21 5.66 -2.20 14.05
C PHE A 21 7.01 -2.21 13.32
N CYS A 22 7.23 -3.26 12.52
CA CYS A 22 8.46 -3.48 11.81
C CYS A 22 8.22 -4.22 10.49
N THR A 23 9.24 -4.23 9.65
CA THR A 23 9.24 -4.95 8.38
C THR A 23 9.24 -6.46 8.66
N VAL A 24 8.24 -7.16 8.11
CA VAL A 24 8.10 -8.63 8.19
C VAL A 24 8.44 -9.31 6.86
N ALA A 25 8.39 -8.58 5.76
CA ALA A 25 8.84 -9.07 4.46
C ALA A 25 9.50 -7.96 3.66
N LEU A 26 10.57 -8.30 2.93
CA LEU A 26 11.27 -7.39 2.04
C LEU A 26 11.83 -8.15 0.84
N THR A 27 11.68 -7.63 -0.37
CA THR A 27 12.35 -8.17 -1.56
C THR A 27 13.87 -8.13 -1.41
N GLU A 28 14.52 -9.23 -1.76
CA GLU A 28 15.98 -9.32 -1.82
C GLU A 28 16.55 -8.26 -2.76
N GLY A 29 17.65 -7.62 -2.36
CA GLY A 29 18.25 -6.54 -3.14
C GLY A 29 17.52 -5.20 -3.08
N THR A 30 16.44 -5.06 -2.29
CA THR A 30 15.80 -3.74 -2.09
C THR A 30 16.81 -2.74 -1.52
N PRO A 31 17.04 -1.57 -2.17
CA PRO A 31 17.94 -0.55 -1.64
C PRO A 31 17.48 -0.06 -0.27
N ALA A 32 18.41 0.06 0.68
CA ALA A 32 18.09 0.49 2.05
C ALA A 32 17.35 1.84 2.13
N PRO A 33 17.68 2.87 1.31
CA PRO A 33 16.92 4.12 1.26
C PRO A 33 15.47 3.92 0.83
N VAL A 34 15.21 3.02 -0.13
CA VAL A 34 13.85 2.67 -0.59
C VAL A 34 13.09 1.98 0.54
N ALA A 35 13.67 0.95 1.17
CA ALA A 35 13.03 0.26 2.29
C ALA A 35 12.67 1.22 3.45
N LYS A 36 13.61 2.09 3.84
CA LYS A 36 13.39 3.11 4.88
C LYS A 36 12.30 4.12 4.48
N ARG A 37 12.20 4.46 3.20
CA ARG A 37 11.14 5.34 2.70
C ARG A 37 9.78 4.65 2.75
N LEU A 38 9.69 3.39 2.35
CA LEU A 38 8.47 2.59 2.40
C LEU A 38 7.97 2.37 3.84
N GLU A 39 8.85 2.09 4.79
CA GLU A 39 8.52 1.95 6.23
C GLU A 39 7.83 3.20 6.79
N LYS A 40 8.09 4.39 6.22
CA LYS A 40 7.46 5.66 6.62
C LYS A 40 6.08 5.90 5.99
N LEU A 41 5.66 5.13 4.99
CA LEU A 41 4.37 5.31 4.29
C LEU A 41 3.18 4.65 5.01
N GLY A 42 3.39 4.06 6.18
CA GLY A 42 2.42 3.22 6.90
C GLY A 42 1.41 3.93 7.79
N GLY A 43 1.09 5.21 7.59
CA GLY A 43 0.10 5.91 8.43
C GLY A 43 -1.29 5.27 8.33
N TYR A 44 -1.86 4.80 9.45
CA TYR A 44 -3.21 4.24 9.50
C TYR A 44 -3.79 4.44 10.89
N ARG A 45 -4.98 5.02 10.95
CA ARG A 45 -5.75 5.21 12.17
C ARG A 45 -7.06 4.44 12.00
N PRO A 46 -7.27 3.34 12.73
CA PRO A 46 -8.55 2.65 12.67
C PRO A 46 -9.66 3.57 13.19
N MET A 47 -10.83 3.47 12.58
CA MET A 47 -12.05 4.17 12.99
C MET A 47 -12.70 3.46 14.19
N PHE A 48 -12.59 2.14 14.24
CA PHE A 48 -13.13 1.29 15.30
C PHE A 48 -11.98 0.59 16.06
N PRO A 49 -12.02 0.54 17.39
CA PRO A 49 -11.02 -0.19 18.16
C PRO A 49 -11.19 -1.72 17.97
N PRO A 50 -10.19 -2.54 18.37
CA PRO A 50 -10.18 -3.97 18.09
C PRO A 50 -11.28 -4.77 18.78
N ASP A 51 -11.71 -4.31 19.94
CA ASP A 51 -12.76 -4.91 20.77
C ASP A 51 -14.19 -4.48 20.35
N SER A 52 -14.30 -3.59 19.35
CA SER A 52 -15.59 -3.15 18.83
C SER A 52 -16.27 -4.24 17.99
N PRO A 53 -17.60 -4.41 18.07
CA PRO A 53 -18.35 -5.24 17.12
C PRO A 53 -18.24 -4.73 15.67
N ASP A 54 -17.82 -3.49 15.48
CA ASP A 54 -17.57 -2.88 14.17
C ASP A 54 -16.09 -2.90 13.75
N ALA A 55 -15.21 -3.61 14.47
CA ALA A 55 -13.78 -3.66 14.16
C ALA A 55 -13.49 -4.10 12.71
N ASP A 56 -14.28 -5.04 12.17
CA ASP A 56 -14.17 -5.52 10.78
C ASP A 56 -14.64 -4.50 9.73
N LYS A 57 -15.32 -3.43 10.16
CA LYS A 57 -15.73 -2.32 9.29
C LYS A 57 -14.64 -1.25 9.15
N ASN A 58 -13.48 -1.44 9.77
CA ASN A 58 -12.34 -0.55 9.56
C ASN A 58 -11.94 -0.51 8.07
N PRO A 59 -11.82 0.67 7.46
CA PRO A 59 -11.63 0.78 6.01
C PRO A 59 -10.23 0.34 5.59
N ILE A 60 -10.12 -0.13 4.35
CA ILE A 60 -8.82 -0.37 3.71
C ILE A 60 -8.37 0.94 3.07
N ALA A 61 -7.19 1.43 3.46
CA ALA A 61 -6.55 2.57 2.83
C ALA A 61 -5.74 2.12 1.61
N LEU A 62 -6.20 2.48 0.42
CA LEU A 62 -5.46 2.33 -0.83
C LEU A 62 -4.87 3.68 -1.23
N SER A 63 -3.58 3.70 -1.56
CA SER A 63 -2.89 4.90 -2.02
C SER A 63 -1.86 4.60 -3.09
N HIS A 64 -1.64 5.59 -3.97
CA HIS A 64 -0.55 5.62 -4.93
C HIS A 64 0.33 6.83 -4.62
N TRP A 65 1.64 6.61 -4.59
CA TRP A 65 2.62 7.67 -4.39
C TRP A 65 3.61 7.69 -5.54
N ARG A 66 4.07 8.89 -5.88
CA ARG A 66 5.30 9.07 -6.65
C ARG A 66 6.37 9.56 -5.69
N ILE A 67 7.40 8.75 -5.46
CA ILE A 67 8.50 9.12 -4.58
C ILE A 67 9.80 9.23 -5.37
N ASN A 68 10.66 10.16 -4.95
CA ASN A 68 12.05 10.20 -5.37
C ASN A 68 12.92 9.69 -4.22
N VAL A 69 13.80 8.74 -4.52
CA VAL A 69 14.79 8.21 -3.58
C VAL A 69 16.13 8.20 -4.32
N ASP A 70 17.07 9.00 -3.84
CA ASP A 70 18.42 9.15 -4.39
C ASP A 70 18.45 9.41 -5.92
N GLY A 71 17.52 10.24 -6.41
CA GLY A 71 17.42 10.60 -7.83
C GLY A 71 16.57 9.62 -8.66
N GLN A 72 16.22 8.46 -8.13
CA GLN A 72 15.36 7.48 -8.80
C GLN A 72 13.90 7.68 -8.40
N PHE A 73 13.01 7.72 -9.40
CA PHE A 73 11.57 7.79 -9.18
C PHE A 73 10.95 6.40 -9.10
N TYR A 74 10.07 6.22 -8.12
CA TYR A 74 9.26 5.02 -7.93
C TYR A 74 7.77 5.37 -7.88
N SER A 75 6.98 4.52 -8.52
CA SER A 75 5.53 4.47 -8.38
C SER A 75 5.21 3.48 -7.25
N VAL A 76 4.77 3.97 -6.09
CA VAL A 76 4.49 3.12 -4.92
C VAL A 76 3.00 2.85 -4.80
N LEU A 77 2.62 1.59 -4.87
CA LEU A 77 1.29 1.10 -4.58
C LEU A 77 1.23 0.68 -3.11
N SER A 78 0.28 1.20 -2.36
CA SER A 78 0.18 0.97 -0.92
C SER A 78 -1.23 0.56 -0.52
N ARG A 79 -1.33 -0.57 0.17
CA ARG A 79 -2.56 -1.05 0.82
C ARG A 79 -2.29 -1.17 2.31
N ILE A 80 -3.09 -0.50 3.13
CA ILE A 80 -3.03 -0.60 4.58
C ILE A 80 -4.41 -0.94 5.11
N CYS A 81 -4.51 -1.95 5.97
CA CYS A 81 -5.76 -2.34 6.60
C CYS A 81 -5.58 -2.58 8.10
N PHE A 82 -6.70 -2.57 8.82
CA PHE A 82 -6.77 -3.08 10.18
C PHE A 82 -6.34 -4.54 10.23
N ALA A 83 -5.62 -4.93 11.28
CA ALA A 83 -5.05 -6.27 11.43
C ALA A 83 -5.27 -6.83 12.85
N GLY A 84 -6.40 -6.48 13.48
CA GLY A 84 -6.74 -6.93 14.83
C GLY A 84 -5.90 -6.26 15.91
N GLU A 85 -5.60 -7.03 16.95
CA GLU A 85 -4.72 -6.63 18.03
C GLU A 85 -3.27 -7.00 17.74
N ASP A 86 -2.34 -6.20 18.24
CA ASP A 86 -0.94 -6.57 18.27
C ASP A 86 -0.62 -7.45 19.49
N HIS A 87 0.62 -7.91 19.57
CA HIS A 87 1.10 -8.75 20.67
C HIS A 87 1.04 -8.09 22.06
N ALA A 88 0.69 -6.80 22.14
CA ALA A 88 0.49 -6.04 23.38
C ALA A 88 -0.98 -5.61 23.59
N GLY A 89 -1.93 -6.15 22.82
CA GLY A 89 -3.36 -5.86 22.95
C GLY A 89 -3.79 -4.49 22.39
N ARG A 90 -2.97 -3.84 21.57
CA ARG A 90 -3.29 -2.54 20.95
C ARG A 90 -3.73 -2.74 19.50
N SER A 91 -4.39 -1.75 18.91
CA SER A 91 -4.75 -1.81 17.49
C SER A 91 -3.54 -2.03 16.59
N ASN A 92 -3.64 -3.04 15.73
CA ASN A 92 -2.65 -3.38 14.73
C ASN A 92 -3.10 -2.93 13.33
N LYS A 93 -2.13 -2.82 12.43
CA LYS A 93 -2.34 -2.61 11.00
C LYS A 93 -1.42 -3.53 10.21
N PHE A 94 -1.85 -3.87 9.02
CA PHE A 94 -1.02 -4.52 8.03
C PHE A 94 -0.86 -3.58 6.83
N ALA A 95 0.38 -3.22 6.53
CA ALA A 95 0.76 -2.42 5.38
C ALA A 95 1.52 -3.28 4.37
N HIS A 96 1.08 -3.23 3.12
CA HIS A 96 1.74 -3.83 1.97
C HIS A 96 2.07 -2.75 0.96
N HIS A 97 3.36 -2.64 0.61
CA HIS A 97 3.88 -1.67 -0.34
C HIS A 97 4.59 -2.36 -1.50
N LEU A 98 4.31 -1.89 -2.71
CA LEU A 98 5.06 -2.25 -3.93
C LEU A 98 5.66 -0.98 -4.51
N ALA A 99 6.98 -0.87 -4.54
CA ALA A 99 7.69 0.20 -5.24
C ALA A 99 8.07 -0.28 -6.64
N LEU A 100 7.40 0.28 -7.65
CA LEU A 100 7.63 -0.02 -9.05
C LEU A 100 8.61 1.01 -9.62
N ASP A 101 9.71 0.54 -10.19
CA ASP A 101 10.52 1.40 -11.06
C ASP A 101 9.76 1.69 -12.38
N PRO A 102 10.29 2.57 -13.26
CA PRO A 102 9.62 2.90 -14.51
C PRO A 102 9.36 1.71 -15.44
N THR A 103 10.13 0.63 -15.36
CA THR A 103 10.00 -0.50 -16.30
C THR A 103 8.91 -1.48 -15.90
N GLU A 104 8.46 -1.48 -14.64
CA GLU A 104 7.32 -2.28 -14.16
C GLU A 104 5.97 -1.55 -14.25
N GLN A 105 5.96 -0.31 -14.73
CA GLN A 105 4.71 0.44 -14.87
C GLN A 105 3.97 0.00 -16.13
N VAL A 106 2.70 -0.36 -15.97
CA VAL A 106 1.86 -0.86 -17.07
C VAL A 106 0.87 0.20 -17.55
N PRO A 107 0.47 0.17 -18.84
CA PRO A 107 -0.45 1.15 -19.41
C PRO A 107 -1.79 1.26 -18.67
N ALA A 108 -2.26 0.18 -18.03
CA ALA A 108 -3.50 0.18 -17.26
C ALA A 108 -3.47 1.08 -16.00
N GLY A 109 -2.28 1.46 -15.53
CA GLY A 109 -2.09 2.39 -14.41
C GLY A 109 -2.18 1.78 -13.01
N PRO A 110 -1.79 2.56 -11.98
CA PRO A 110 -1.57 2.07 -10.61
C PRO A 110 -2.83 1.51 -9.95
N ALA A 111 -3.97 2.19 -10.11
CA ALA A 111 -5.24 1.75 -9.53
C ALA A 111 -5.69 0.39 -10.11
N TRP A 112 -5.48 0.15 -11.41
CA TRP A 112 -5.81 -1.13 -12.03
C TRP A 112 -4.92 -2.25 -11.50
N VAL A 113 -3.60 -2.01 -11.38
CA VAL A 113 -2.65 -2.99 -10.84
C VAL A 113 -3.03 -3.40 -9.41
N MET A 114 -3.37 -2.43 -8.55
CA MET A 114 -3.78 -2.71 -7.16
C MET A 114 -5.06 -3.55 -7.05
N MET A 115 -5.93 -3.52 -8.07
CA MET A 115 -7.16 -4.31 -8.10
C MET A 115 -6.95 -5.72 -8.64
N GLN A 116 -5.78 -6.05 -9.21
CA GLN A 116 -5.56 -7.37 -9.77
C GLN A 116 -5.43 -8.42 -8.65
N PRO A 117 -6.08 -9.59 -8.80
CA PRO A 117 -5.99 -10.67 -7.84
C PRO A 117 -4.53 -11.05 -7.56
N GLY A 118 -4.21 -11.22 -6.27
CA GLY A 118 -2.89 -11.63 -5.84
C GLY A 118 -1.80 -10.56 -5.90
N VAL A 119 -2.05 -9.34 -6.41
CA VAL A 119 -1.04 -8.27 -6.40
C VAL A 119 -0.86 -7.69 -5.00
N MET A 120 -1.95 -7.22 -4.37
CA MET A 120 -1.88 -6.65 -3.03
C MET A 120 -2.18 -7.71 -1.98
N ARG A 121 -1.21 -7.96 -1.08
CA ARG A 121 -1.45 -8.82 0.09
C ARG A 121 -2.51 -8.22 1.01
N THR A 122 -3.32 -9.10 1.58
CA THR A 122 -4.36 -8.73 2.55
C THR A 122 -3.89 -8.83 3.99
N GLU A 123 -2.92 -9.71 4.24
CA GLU A 123 -2.37 -10.04 5.56
C GLU A 123 -0.94 -10.60 5.43
N TRP A 124 -0.30 -10.84 6.57
CA TRP A 124 0.94 -11.58 6.68
C TRP A 124 0.83 -12.72 7.68
N ILE A 125 1.11 -13.95 7.22
CA ILE A 125 1.10 -15.15 8.05
C ILE A 125 2.50 -15.78 8.01
N GLY A 126 3.01 -16.10 9.19
CA GLY A 126 4.29 -16.78 9.37
C GLY A 126 5.45 -15.87 9.79
N PRO A 127 6.66 -16.43 9.92
CA PRO A 127 7.82 -15.68 10.39
C PRO A 127 8.26 -14.61 9.38
N PRO A 128 8.99 -13.57 9.83
CA PRO A 128 9.60 -12.63 8.92
C PRO A 128 10.51 -13.32 7.90
N LYS A 129 10.48 -12.89 6.63
CA LYS A 129 11.34 -13.46 5.58
C LYS A 129 11.79 -12.46 4.52
N VAL A 130 12.95 -12.72 3.95
CA VAL A 130 13.37 -12.09 2.69
C VAL A 130 12.63 -12.76 1.54
N LEU A 131 12.08 -11.97 0.63
CA LEU A 131 11.39 -12.44 -0.57
C LEU A 131 12.41 -12.50 -1.72
N ARG A 132 12.79 -13.70 -2.15
CA ARG A 132 13.79 -13.89 -3.21
C ARG A 132 13.25 -13.53 -4.58
N ASP A 133 11.99 -13.87 -4.83
CA ASP A 133 11.32 -13.56 -6.08
C ASP A 133 10.67 -12.18 -5.99
N ALA A 134 10.96 -11.32 -6.98
CA ALA A 134 10.23 -10.09 -7.16
C ALA A 134 8.76 -10.41 -7.48
N ARG A 135 7.85 -9.56 -7.02
CA ARG A 135 6.43 -9.72 -7.37
C ARG A 135 6.24 -9.47 -8.85
N SER A 136 5.62 -10.43 -9.54
CA SER A 136 5.17 -10.23 -10.92
C SER A 136 4.05 -9.20 -10.96
N ILE A 137 4.26 -8.12 -11.73
CA ILE A 137 3.22 -7.15 -12.03
C ILE A 137 2.48 -7.61 -13.29
N PRO A 138 1.14 -7.76 -13.24
CA PRO A 138 0.38 -8.18 -14.41
C PRO A 138 0.44 -7.08 -15.48
N ASP A 139 0.72 -7.47 -16.71
CA ASP A 139 0.61 -6.58 -17.86
C ASP A 139 -0.86 -6.43 -18.27
N GLY A 140 -1.20 -5.26 -18.80
CA GLY A 140 -2.56 -4.95 -19.21
C GLY A 140 -2.77 -3.51 -19.63
N SER A 141 -3.89 -3.29 -20.31
CA SER A 141 -4.41 -1.97 -20.62
C SER A 141 -5.79 -1.80 -20.03
N ASN A 142 -6.12 -0.56 -19.66
CA ASN A 142 -7.42 -0.20 -19.13
C ASN A 142 -7.92 1.03 -19.90
N PRO A 143 -8.92 0.89 -20.79
CA PRO A 143 -9.39 2.01 -21.57
C PRO A 143 -9.99 3.08 -20.67
N LEU A 144 -9.84 4.34 -21.09
CA LEU A 144 -10.45 5.48 -20.41
C LEU A 144 -11.97 5.30 -20.36
N ARG A 145 -12.55 5.56 -19.20
CA ARG A 145 -13.98 5.40 -18.93
C ARG A 145 -14.47 6.56 -18.08
N ILE A 146 -15.77 6.84 -18.16
CA ILE A 146 -16.43 7.80 -17.28
C ILE A 146 -16.35 7.28 -15.84
N CYS A 147 -15.90 8.12 -14.91
CA CYS A 147 -15.81 7.79 -13.49
C CYS A 147 -17.19 7.76 -12.82
N GLN A 148 -17.94 6.68 -13.03
CA GLN A 148 -19.31 6.53 -12.53
C GLN A 148 -19.41 6.60 -11.00
N ALA A 149 -18.42 6.05 -10.28
CA ALA A 149 -18.37 6.13 -8.82
C ALA A 149 -18.33 7.59 -8.33
N TRP A 150 -17.59 8.46 -9.02
CA TRP A 150 -17.58 9.89 -8.72
C TRP A 150 -18.91 10.55 -9.05
N ARG A 151 -19.51 10.27 -10.20
CA ARG A 151 -20.86 10.77 -10.52
C ARG A 151 -21.89 10.38 -9.45
N GLN A 152 -21.85 9.14 -8.96
CA GLN A 152 -22.76 8.68 -7.92
C GLN A 152 -22.51 9.37 -6.58
N ALA A 153 -21.24 9.59 -6.22
CA ALA A 153 -20.87 10.17 -4.93
C ALA A 153 -21.03 11.71 -4.89
N THR A 154 -20.79 12.40 -6.00
CA THR A 154 -20.67 13.87 -6.04
C THR A 154 -21.59 14.53 -7.07
N GLY A 155 -22.38 13.77 -7.82
CA GLY A 155 -23.25 14.26 -8.89
C GLY A 155 -22.54 14.49 -10.23
N ASP A 156 -21.21 14.50 -10.27
CA ASP A 156 -20.43 14.74 -11.49
C ASP A 156 -19.17 13.87 -11.57
N ALA A 157 -18.99 13.18 -12.70
CA ALA A 157 -17.80 12.38 -12.96
C ALA A 157 -16.53 13.25 -13.15
N GLY A 158 -16.69 14.53 -13.52
CA GLY A 158 -15.61 15.49 -13.71
C GLY A 158 -14.75 15.71 -12.47
N TRP A 159 -15.30 15.49 -11.27
CA TRP A 159 -14.54 15.55 -10.02
C TRP A 159 -13.36 14.57 -9.98
N ALA A 160 -13.46 13.42 -10.67
CA ALA A 160 -12.35 12.49 -10.80
C ALA A 160 -11.18 13.11 -11.60
N GLY A 161 -11.52 13.82 -12.68
CA GLY A 161 -10.56 14.54 -13.51
C GLY A 161 -9.93 15.71 -12.76
N ALA A 162 -10.76 16.50 -12.06
CA ALA A 162 -10.28 17.58 -11.20
C ALA A 162 -9.28 17.07 -10.16
N LEU A 163 -9.59 15.94 -9.50
CA LEU A 163 -8.71 15.29 -8.53
C LEU A 163 -7.39 14.79 -9.16
N ALA A 164 -7.47 14.18 -10.33
CA ALA A 164 -6.29 13.69 -11.05
C ALA A 164 -5.42 14.82 -11.61
N ASN A 165 -6.02 15.98 -11.90
CA ASN A 165 -5.35 17.15 -12.45
C ASN A 165 -4.72 18.06 -11.38
N VAL A 166 -4.93 17.78 -10.08
CA VAL A 166 -4.24 18.53 -9.03
C VAL A 166 -2.80 18.07 -8.98
N GLU A 167 -1.91 18.77 -9.68
CA GLU A 167 -0.46 18.52 -9.74
C GLU A 167 0.28 18.65 -8.38
N THR A 168 -0.42 18.77 -7.25
CA THR A 168 0.20 19.28 -6.01
C THR A 168 -0.35 18.68 -4.72
N PHE A 169 -0.49 17.36 -4.63
CA PHE A 169 -0.53 16.75 -3.30
C PHE A 169 0.80 16.07 -2.97
N HIS A 170 1.55 16.70 -2.05
CA HIS A 170 2.59 16.04 -1.25
C HIS A 170 2.00 15.05 -0.21
N VAL A 171 0.68 14.85 -0.26
CA VAL A 171 -0.15 14.03 0.63
C VAL A 171 -0.87 13.01 -0.25
N PRO A 172 -0.94 11.73 0.13
CA PRO A 172 -1.57 10.72 -0.70
C PRO A 172 -3.07 10.94 -0.71
N LEU A 173 -3.68 10.75 -1.87
CA LEU A 173 -5.13 10.56 -1.93
C LEU A 173 -5.43 9.16 -1.40
N SER A 174 -6.02 9.11 -0.21
CA SER A 174 -6.55 7.89 0.38
C SER A 174 -8.03 7.81 0.03
N VAL A 175 -8.41 6.87 -0.82
CA VAL A 175 -9.83 6.57 -1.07
C VAL A 175 -10.26 5.58 -0.01
N LEU A 176 -11.00 6.06 0.99
CA LEU A 176 -11.70 5.21 1.94
C LEU A 176 -12.95 4.67 1.21
N ARG A 177 -13.05 3.35 1.06
CA ARG A 177 -14.30 2.68 0.66
C ARG A 177 -15.08 2.28 1.88
#